data_AF-A0A5E4MU02-F1
#
_entry.id   AF-A0A5E4MU02-F1
#
_cell.length_a   1.000
_cell.length_b   1.000
_cell.length_c   1.000
_cell.angle_alpha   90.00
_cell.angle_beta   90.00
_cell.angle_gamma   90.00
#
_symmetry.space_group_name_H-M   'P 1'
#
loop_
_entity.id
_entity.type
_entity.pdbx_description
1 polymer ?
#
loop_
_entity_poly.entity_id
_entity_poly.type
_entity_poly.pdbx_seq_one_letter_code
_entity_poly.pdbx_strand_id
1 'polypeptide(L)' 'DTSKPNFEHRSICKTKLKKSDTSKPNFEHRSIRKTKLKKSDTSKPNFEHRSILKTKLKKSDTSKPNFEHR' A
#
# COMPACT_ATOMS: atom_id res chain seq x y z
N ASP A 1 -20.56 -1.20 -1.39
CA ASP A 1 -19.91 -2.38 -0.79
C ASP A 1 -18.47 -2.02 -0.41
N THR A 2 -18.22 -1.68 0.86
CA THR A 2 -16.90 -1.21 1.33
C THR A 2 -16.05 -2.39 1.79
N SER A 3 -15.44 -3.06 0.82
CA SER A 3 -14.50 -4.16 1.09
C SER A 3 -13.27 -3.65 1.86
N LYS A 4 -12.80 -4.46 2.82
CA LYS A 4 -11.55 -4.27 3.58
C LYS A 4 -10.51 -5.30 3.12
N PRO A 5 -9.91 -5.11 1.94
CA PRO A 5 -9.01 -6.12 1.40
C PRO A 5 -7.67 -6.11 2.16
N ASN A 6 -7.17 -7.30 2.49
CA ASN A 6 -5.84 -7.51 3.05
C ASN A 6 -4.88 -8.02 1.97
N PHE A 7 -3.67 -7.46 1.93
CA PHE A 7 -2.65 -7.82 0.95
C PHE A 7 -1.33 -8.10 1.64
N GLU A 8 -1.01 -9.38 1.74
CA GLU A 8 0.21 -9.86 2.36
C GLU A 8 1.16 -10.40 1.30
N HIS A 9 2.38 -9.85 1.25
CA HIS A 9 3.41 -10.37 0.37
C HIS A 9 4.76 -10.38 1.08
N ARG A 10 5.51 -11.48 0.95
CA ARG A 10 6.85 -11.58 1.51
C ARG A 10 7.81 -10.57 0.88
N SER A 11 7.71 -10.31 -0.42
CA SER A 11 8.52 -9.30 -1.09
C SER A 11 7.85 -8.82 -2.38
N ILE A 12 7.90 -7.51 -2.64
CA ILE A 12 7.41 -6.92 -3.89
C ILE A 12 8.57 -6.19 -4.56
N CYS A 13 8.87 -6.59 -5.79
CA CYS A 13 9.98 -6.06 -6.56
C CYS A 13 9.54 -5.58 -7.94
N LYS A 14 9.88 -4.33 -8.30
CA LYS A 14 9.63 -3.75 -9.63
C LYS A 14 8.17 -3.79 -10.08
N THR A 15 7.21 -3.74 -9.15
CA THR A 15 5.78 -3.86 -9.46
C THR A 15 5.12 -2.49 -9.58
N LYS A 16 4.10 -2.37 -10.43
CA LYS A 16 3.15 -1.24 -10.41
C LYS A 16 1.84 -1.74 -9.83
N LEU A 17 1.52 -1.31 -8.61
CA LEU A 17 0.24 -1.63 -7.98
C LEU A 17 -0.71 -0.45 -8.19
N LYS A 18 -1.82 -0.66 -8.88
CA LYS A 18 -2.90 0.31 -9.01
C LYS A 18 -4.10 -0.22 -8.21
N LYS A 19 -4.60 0.57 -7.26
CA LYS A 19 -5.85 0.27 -6.56
C LYS A 19 -6.83 1.42 -6.70
N SER A 20 -8.06 1.05 -6.98
CA SER A 20 -9.25 1.90 -6.95
C SER A 20 -10.01 1.67 -5.65
N ASP A 21 -10.63 2.72 -5.15
CA ASP A 21 -11.77 2.79 -4.22
C ASP A 21 -11.81 1.65 -3.19
N THR A 22 -11.06 1.82 -2.11
CA THR A 22 -11.04 0.85 -1.00
C THR A 22 -11.14 1.55 0.35
N SER A 23 -11.91 0.93 1.27
CA SER A 23 -12.02 1.42 2.64
C SER A 23 -11.19 0.54 3.57
N LYS A 24 -10.26 1.16 4.30
CA LYS A 24 -9.38 0.52 5.28
C LYS A 24 -8.58 -0.70 4.75
N PRO A 25 -7.96 -0.63 3.56
CA PRO A 25 -7.14 -1.75 3.10
C PRO A 25 -5.87 -1.89 3.95
N ASN A 26 -5.47 -3.13 4.22
CA ASN A 26 -4.20 -3.45 4.90
C ASN A 26 -3.17 -3.97 3.89
N PHE A 27 -1.93 -3.51 4.02
CA PHE A 27 -0.81 -3.88 3.15
C PHE A 27 0.37 -4.28 4.01
N GLU A 28 0.67 -5.57 4.08
CA GLU A 28 1.79 -6.08 4.87
C GLU A 28 2.86 -6.67 3.95
N HIS A 29 4.02 -6.01 3.92
CA HIS A 29 5.11 -6.38 3.03
C HIS A 29 6.46 -6.39 3.74
N ARG A 30 7.09 -7.56 3.88
CA ARG A 30 8.41 -7.65 4.52
C ARG A 30 9.50 -6.88 3.74
N SER A 31 9.43 -6.83 2.40
CA SER A 31 10.33 -5.98 1.61
C SER A 31 9.64 -5.42 0.37
N ILE A 32 9.79 -4.11 0.12
CA ILE A 32 9.28 -3.43 -1.07
C ILE A 32 10.44 -2.75 -1.79
N ARG A 33 10.72 -3.17 -3.03
CA ARG A 33 11.87 -2.68 -3.80
C ARG A 33 11.47 -2.20 -5.19
N LYS A 34 11.81 -0.95 -5.55
CA LYS A 34 11.54 -0.35 -6.87
C LYS A 34 10.06 -0.40 -7.29
N THR A 35 9.14 -0.35 -6.33
CA THR A 35 7.70 -0.48 -6.57
C THR A 35 7.05 0.89 -6.78
N LYS A 36 6.08 0.99 -7.69
CA LYS A 36 5.22 2.18 -7.84
C LYS A 36 3.82 1.83 -7.37
N LEU A 37 3.41 2.40 -6.24
CA LEU A 37 2.06 2.26 -5.70
C LEU A 37 1.23 3.48 -6.12
N LYS A 38 0.21 3.28 -6.94
CA LYS A 38 -0.78 4.29 -7.30
C LYS A 38 -2.11 3.93 -6.62
N LYS A 39 -2.57 4.80 -5.73
CA LYS A 39 -3.85 4.64 -5.03
C LYS A 39 -4.79 5.77 -5.44
N SER A 40 -5.95 5.41 -5.98
CA SER A 40 -7.11 6.29 -6.10
C SER A 40 -8.11 5.96 -4.99
N ASP A 41 -8.64 7.01 -4.36
CA ASP A 41 -9.70 6.99 -3.35
C ASP A 41 -9.59 5.89 -2.30
N THR A 42 -8.60 6.04 -1.41
CA THR A 42 -8.39 5.10 -0.31
C THR A 42 -8.58 5.79 1.04
N SER A 43 -9.54 5.30 1.83
CA SER A 43 -9.74 5.81 3.20
C SER A 43 -9.02 4.92 4.21
N LYS A 44 -8.23 5.54 5.10
CA LYS A 44 -7.53 4.88 6.22
C LYS A 44 -6.70 3.64 5.83
N PRO A 45 -5.86 3.67 4.77
CA PRO A 45 -5.01 2.52 4.46
C PRO A 45 -3.97 2.29 5.57
N ASN A 46 -3.73 1.03 5.92
CA ASN A 46 -2.59 0.63 6.74
C ASN A 46 -1.49 0.04 5.86
N PHE A 47 -0.23 0.43 6.10
CA PHE A 47 0.93 -0.06 5.38
C PHE A 47 2.00 -0.52 6.36
N GLU A 48 2.14 -1.81 6.55
CA GLU A 48 3.19 -2.40 7.37
C GLU A 48 4.31 -2.94 6.48
N HIS A 49 5.55 -2.58 6.80
CA HIS A 49 6.68 -3.07 6.06
C HIS A 49 7.93 -3.18 6.91
N ARG A 50 8.89 -4.02 6.49
CA ARG A 50 10.19 -4.16 7.17
C ARG A 50 11.35 -3.53 6.43
N SER A 51 11.24 -3.35 5.13
CA SER A 51 12.24 -2.64 4.33
C SER A 51 11.59 -2.04 3.08
N ILE A 52 11.81 -0.75 2.85
CA ILE A 52 11.42 -0.05 1.62
C ILE A 52 12.69 0.49 0.94
N LEU A 53 12.86 0.16 -0.34
CA LEU A 53 13.95 0.68 -1.15
C LEU A 53 13.47 1.14 -2.52
N LYS A 54 13.68 2.42 -2.85
CA LYS A 54 13.32 3.02 -4.16
C LYS A 54 11.84 2.86 -4.53
N THR A 55 10.94 2.84 -3.55
CA THR A 55 9.48 2.77 -3.77
C THR A 55 8.92 4.18 -3.94
N LYS A 56 8.07 4.37 -4.95
CA LYS A 56 7.32 5.62 -5.16
C LYS A 56 5.85 5.39 -4.85
N LEU A 57 5.30 6.20 -3.97
CA LEU A 57 3.90 6.15 -3.60
C LEU A 57 3.19 7.40 -4.14
N LYS A 58 2.26 7.22 -5.07
CA LYS A 58 1.42 8.28 -5.63
C LYS A 58 -0.01 8.08 -5.13
N LYS A 59 -0.45 8.94 -4.22
CA LYS A 59 -1.82 9.03 -3.71
C LYS A 59 -2.51 10.14 -4.50
N SER A 60 -3.64 9.87 -5.13
CA SER A 60 -4.50 10.97 -5.61
C SER A 60 -5.41 11.43 -4.48
N ASP A 61 -6.04 10.48 -3.77
CA ASP A 61 -7.06 10.79 -2.76
C ASP A 61 -6.95 9.78 -1.61
N THR A 62 -6.05 10.04 -0.67
CA THR A 62 -5.85 9.15 0.48
C THR A 62 -6.04 9.90 1.79
N SER A 63 -7.06 9.54 2.56
CA SER A 63 -7.34 10.14 3.86
C SER A 63 -6.80 9.27 5.00
N LYS A 64 -6.13 9.89 5.98
CA LYS A 64 -5.64 9.26 7.23
C LYS A 64 -4.82 7.96 7.01
N PRO A 65 -3.79 7.96 6.15
CA PRO A 65 -2.96 6.77 5.96
C PRO A 65 -2.12 6.47 7.20
N ASN A 66 -2.00 5.18 7.55
CA ASN A 66 -1.03 4.70 8.52
C ASN A 66 0.16 4.02 7.82
N PHE A 67 1.37 4.31 8.27
CA PHE A 67 2.60 3.68 7.79
C PHE A 67 3.40 3.20 8.99
N GLU A 68 3.51 1.88 9.11
CA GLU A 68 4.25 1.22 10.17
C GLU A 68 5.48 0.54 9.60
N HIS A 69 6.62 0.77 10.25
CA HIS A 69 7.85 0.04 10.01
C HIS A 69 8.06 -0.97 11.14
N ARG A 70 8.02 -2.27 10.82
CA ARG A 70 8.36 -3.39 11.73
C ARG A 70 9.77 -3.92 11.50
#